data_AF-A0ABD5J8E5-F1
#
_entry.id   AF-A0ABD5J8E5-F1
#
_cell.length_a   1.000
_cell.length_b   1.000
_cell.length_c   1.000
_cell.angle_alpha   90.00
_cell.angle_beta   90.00
_cell.angle_gamma   90.00
#
_symmetry.space_group_name_H-M   'P 1'
#
loop_
_entity.id
_entity.type
_entity.pdbx_description
1 polymer ?
#
loop_
_entity_poly.entity_id
_entity_poly.type
_entity_poly.pdbx_seq_one_letter_code
_entity_poly.pdbx_strand_id
1 'polypeptide(L)'
;MSSNTTVRTARRRTVRIAAAALTAAAALTLTACNGSDANASKPAAGAESNGGGSSAGAQGSGGKADPAAKVDTDAGAAGKQSSGAPAAGGDRAGSGVERCHTSGLEASFATGEDAAPDPNAGGSTTTSIVLTNAGDRTCKIGGFAGVDLTSENGGQVWSLARSSAKYGSITLGPGDSTDFTINLGMTDESEEGSYKPAFAVVTPPNETTSLKLEWPWGALVDQRAATHPATFVNPIG
;
A
#
# COMPACT_ATOMS: atom_id res chain seq x y z
N MET A 1 -45.03 60.82 8.97
CA MET A 1 -44.92 59.43 9.48
C MET A 1 -43.44 59.08 9.48
N SER A 2 -42.81 59.17 10.65
CA SER A 2 -41.39 58.85 10.87
C SER A 2 -41.31 57.59 11.73
N SER A 3 -40.40 56.66 11.40
CA SER A 3 -39.81 55.56 12.21
C SER A 3 -39.46 54.40 11.26
N ASN A 4 -38.34 53.68 11.31
CA ASN A 4 -37.14 53.77 12.16
C ASN A 4 -36.02 52.97 11.45
N THR A 5 -34.79 53.44 11.53
CA THR A 5 -33.55 52.71 11.15
C THR A 5 -33.03 51.92 12.35
N THR A 6 -31.96 51.12 12.14
CA THR A 6 -31.06 50.42 13.10
C THR A 6 -31.47 48.95 13.35
N VAL A 7 -30.59 47.93 13.42
CA VAL A 7 -29.17 47.88 13.82
C VAL A 7 -28.47 46.68 13.15
N ARG A 8 -27.24 46.89 12.66
CA ARG A 8 -26.29 45.87 12.21
C ARG A 8 -25.44 45.46 13.41
N THR A 9 -25.57 44.24 13.91
CA THR A 9 -24.83 43.78 15.10
C THR A 9 -23.42 43.32 14.72
N ALA A 10 -22.43 44.19 14.93
CA ALA A 10 -21.01 43.86 14.87
C ALA A 10 -20.56 43.16 16.16
N ARG A 11 -20.09 41.90 16.06
CA ARG A 11 -19.52 41.16 17.20
C ARG A 11 -18.02 41.45 17.33
N ARG A 12 -17.63 41.94 18.49
CA ARG A 12 -16.34 42.58 18.80
C ARG A 12 -15.20 41.57 18.93
N ARG A 13 -14.06 41.90 18.32
CA ARG A 13 -12.74 41.29 18.52
C ARG A 13 -12.26 41.55 19.95
N THR A 14 -11.79 40.52 20.65
CA THR A 14 -11.03 40.66 21.90
C THR A 14 -9.60 40.21 21.64
N VAL A 15 -8.73 41.22 21.52
CA VAL A 15 -7.28 41.09 21.44
C VAL A 15 -6.76 40.89 22.86
N ARG A 16 -6.02 39.81 23.11
CA ARG A 16 -5.15 39.69 24.30
C ARG A 16 -3.71 39.86 23.84
N ILE A 17 -3.18 41.06 24.08
CA ILE A 17 -1.76 41.37 24.04
C ILE A 17 -1.18 40.94 25.39
N ALA A 18 -0.18 40.06 25.36
CA ALA A 18 0.78 39.91 26.45
C ALA A 18 2.17 40.01 25.81
N ALA A 19 2.91 41.06 26.19
CA ALA A 19 4.27 41.34 25.77
C ALA A 19 5.15 41.44 27.02
N ALA A 20 6.33 40.81 26.97
CA ALA A 20 7.59 41.06 27.72
C ALA A 20 8.37 39.73 27.80
N ALA A 21 9.68 39.62 27.59
CA ALA A 21 10.74 40.60 27.38
C ALA A 21 11.95 39.91 26.71
N LEU A 22 12.78 40.73 26.05
CA LEU A 22 14.09 40.42 25.48
C LEU A 22 15.12 40.03 26.57
N THR A 23 16.07 39.16 26.23
CA THR A 23 17.51 39.46 25.97
C THR A 23 18.39 38.23 26.20
N ALA A 24 19.25 37.91 25.22
CA ALA A 24 20.72 37.86 25.36
C ALA A 24 21.34 36.90 24.32
N ALA A 25 22.35 37.41 23.63
CA ALA A 25 23.13 36.73 22.61
C ALA A 25 24.30 35.91 23.20
N ALA A 26 24.63 34.79 22.56
CA ALA A 26 25.97 34.17 22.48
C ALA A 26 25.94 33.22 21.26
N ALA A 27 26.53 33.56 20.11
CA ALA A 27 27.95 33.47 19.74
C ALA A 27 28.49 32.02 19.65
N LEU A 28 28.61 31.58 18.38
CA LEU A 28 29.56 30.64 17.74
C LEU A 28 30.14 29.45 18.53
N THR A 29 29.93 28.25 17.98
CA THR A 29 31.06 27.42 17.46
C THR A 29 30.59 26.52 16.32
N LEU A 30 31.11 26.74 15.12
CA LEU A 30 31.18 25.77 14.02
C LEU A 30 32.25 24.73 14.38
N THR A 31 31.86 23.49 14.65
CA THR A 31 32.79 22.35 14.56
C THR A 31 32.69 21.76 13.16
N ALA A 32 33.41 22.37 12.23
CA ALA A 32 33.84 21.69 11.02
C ALA A 32 34.90 20.66 11.42
N CYS A 33 34.57 19.37 11.29
CA CYS A 33 35.60 18.33 11.24
C CYS A 33 35.82 18.00 9.77
N ASN A 34 36.81 18.67 9.18
CA ASN A 34 37.40 18.30 7.90
C ASN A 34 38.32 17.09 8.14
N GLY A 35 37.79 15.89 7.89
CA GLY A 35 38.58 14.68 7.68
C GLY A 35 38.69 14.42 6.18
N SER A 36 39.83 14.78 5.61
CA SER A 36 40.20 14.49 4.23
C SER A 36 40.66 13.04 4.13
N ASP A 37 39.97 12.21 3.35
CA ASP A 37 40.58 11.06 2.67
C ASP A 37 40.13 11.07 1.21
N ALA A 38 41.02 11.63 0.39
CA ALA A 38 41.05 11.35 -1.02
C ALA A 38 41.54 9.91 -1.19
N ASN A 39 40.71 9.04 -1.74
CA ASN A 39 41.23 7.98 -2.60
C ASN A 39 40.36 7.89 -3.85
N ALA A 40 40.66 8.79 -4.78
CA ALA A 40 40.34 8.61 -6.18
C ALA A 40 41.16 7.42 -6.70
N SER A 41 40.48 6.33 -7.05
CA SER A 41 41.00 5.37 -8.01
C SER A 41 39.97 5.21 -9.13
N LYS A 42 40.29 5.81 -10.28
CA LYS A 42 39.70 5.62 -11.61
C LYS A 42 40.83 5.07 -12.50
N PRO A 43 40.56 4.44 -13.66
CA PRO A 43 39.70 3.30 -14.00
C PRO A 43 40.57 2.13 -14.54
N ALA A 44 40.00 0.97 -14.89
CA ALA A 44 40.54 0.16 -16.00
C ALA A 44 39.50 -0.85 -16.50
N ALA A 45 39.26 -0.80 -17.80
CA ALA A 45 38.63 -1.84 -18.59
C ALA A 45 39.66 -2.94 -18.96
N GLY A 46 39.16 -4.11 -19.38
CA GLY A 46 39.92 -5.21 -19.98
C GLY A 46 39.49 -6.55 -19.38
N ALA A 47 38.51 -7.26 -19.96
CA ALA A 47 38.62 -8.15 -21.13
C ALA A 47 39.24 -9.52 -20.81
N GLU A 48 38.36 -10.52 -20.81
CA GLU A 48 38.47 -11.87 -21.41
C GLU A 48 39.71 -12.73 -21.15
N SER A 49 39.49 -13.96 -20.66
CA SER A 49 39.77 -15.17 -21.46
C SER A 49 39.43 -16.48 -20.74
N ASN A 50 38.99 -17.43 -21.59
CA ASN A 50 39.17 -18.87 -21.53
C ASN A 50 38.23 -19.76 -20.69
N GLY A 51 37.58 -20.66 -21.43
CA GLY A 51 36.97 -21.88 -20.93
C GLY A 51 36.28 -22.68 -22.04
N GLY A 52 37.03 -23.06 -23.08
CA GLY A 52 36.57 -24.08 -24.04
C GLY A 52 36.60 -25.48 -23.42
N GLY A 53 35.73 -26.38 -23.88
CA GLY A 53 35.78 -27.79 -23.50
C GLY A 53 34.49 -28.55 -23.83
N SER A 54 34.58 -29.43 -24.83
CA SER A 54 33.51 -30.14 -25.51
C SER A 54 32.88 -31.35 -24.79
N SER A 55 31.65 -31.65 -25.20
CA SER A 55 31.07 -32.97 -25.57
C SER A 55 31.24 -34.23 -24.69
N ALA A 56 30.10 -34.75 -24.24
CA ALA A 56 29.66 -36.16 -24.32
C ALA A 56 28.14 -36.15 -24.04
N GLY A 57 27.22 -36.78 -24.80
CA GLY A 57 27.32 -37.99 -25.58
C GLY A 57 26.69 -39.16 -24.80
N ALA A 58 25.36 -39.32 -24.88
CA ALA A 58 24.70 -40.61 -24.62
C ALA A 58 23.32 -40.66 -25.29
N GLN A 59 23.08 -41.80 -25.93
CA GLN A 59 22.11 -42.13 -26.95
C GLN A 59 21.09 -43.13 -26.36
N GLY A 60 19.85 -43.14 -26.86
CA GLY A 60 18.88 -44.18 -26.47
C GLY A 60 17.46 -44.00 -27.00
N SER A 61 17.29 -44.24 -28.31
CA SER A 61 16.07 -44.67 -29.03
C SER A 61 15.15 -45.60 -28.22
N GLY A 62 13.83 -45.68 -28.37
CA GLY A 62 12.89 -45.35 -29.44
C GLY A 62 11.75 -46.40 -29.37
N GLY A 63 10.54 -46.10 -29.87
CA GLY A 63 9.50 -47.15 -30.06
C GLY A 63 8.06 -46.70 -29.88
N LYS A 64 7.39 -46.43 -31.02
CA LYS A 64 5.94 -46.27 -31.18
C LYS A 64 5.16 -47.55 -30.83
N ALA A 65 3.90 -47.41 -30.39
CA ALA A 65 2.71 -47.92 -31.10
C ALA A 65 1.42 -47.79 -30.25
N ASP A 66 0.45 -47.05 -30.77
CA ASP A 66 -1.00 -47.27 -30.54
C ASP A 66 -1.42 -48.61 -31.17
N PRO A 67 -2.50 -49.30 -30.72
CA PRO A 67 -3.85 -48.90 -31.14
C PRO A 67 -5.00 -49.17 -30.14
N ALA A 68 -6.13 -48.55 -30.49
CA ALA A 68 -7.45 -48.59 -29.89
C ALA A 68 -8.11 -49.98 -29.74
N ALA A 69 -8.93 -50.16 -28.69
CA ALA A 69 -9.99 -51.16 -28.67
C ALA A 69 -11.05 -51.00 -27.55
N LYS A 70 -12.25 -50.64 -28.01
CA LYS A 70 -13.62 -51.06 -27.64
C LYS A 70 -14.12 -51.04 -26.19
N VAL A 71 -15.27 -50.37 -26.12
CA VAL A 71 -16.40 -50.42 -25.19
C VAL A 71 -17.05 -51.81 -25.21
N ASP A 72 -17.42 -52.32 -24.03
CA ASP A 72 -18.73 -52.86 -23.63
C ASP A 72 -18.55 -53.67 -22.34
N THR A 73 -19.42 -53.47 -21.34
CA THR A 73 -20.21 -54.52 -20.66
C THR A 73 -21.04 -53.91 -19.53
N ASP A 74 -22.24 -54.46 -19.44
CA ASP A 74 -23.49 -54.13 -18.76
C ASP A 74 -23.52 -54.33 -17.21
N ALA A 75 -24.55 -53.70 -16.62
CA ALA A 75 -25.32 -53.94 -15.39
C ALA A 75 -24.68 -54.57 -14.12
N GLY A 76 -24.89 -53.87 -12.99
CA GLY A 76 -24.78 -54.42 -11.63
C GLY A 76 -25.52 -53.57 -10.60
N ALA A 77 -26.51 -54.18 -9.94
CA ALA A 77 -27.57 -53.58 -9.12
C ALA A 77 -27.15 -52.85 -7.81
N ALA A 78 -28.02 -51.89 -7.44
CA ALA A 78 -28.52 -51.55 -6.10
C ALA A 78 -27.59 -51.68 -4.87
N GLY A 79 -27.24 -50.53 -4.29
CA GLY A 79 -26.66 -50.41 -2.95
C GLY A 79 -27.11 -49.11 -2.27
N LYS A 80 -27.59 -49.22 -1.04
CA LYS A 80 -28.33 -48.22 -0.26
C LYS A 80 -27.49 -46.99 0.15
N GLN A 81 -28.17 -45.84 0.13
CA GLN A 81 -28.14 -44.72 1.08
C GLN A 81 -27.03 -44.72 2.16
N SER A 82 -26.12 -43.76 2.07
CA SER A 82 -25.63 -43.04 3.25
C SER A 82 -25.38 -41.59 2.86
N SER A 83 -26.08 -40.70 3.55
CA SER A 83 -25.96 -39.25 3.48
C SER A 83 -24.53 -38.82 3.81
N GLY A 84 -23.75 -38.51 2.77
CA GLY A 84 -22.49 -37.79 2.91
C GLY A 84 -22.79 -36.35 3.32
N ALA A 85 -22.67 -36.05 4.61
CA ALA A 85 -22.52 -34.67 5.08
C ALA A 85 -21.31 -34.05 4.37
N PRO A 86 -21.36 -32.78 3.94
CA PRO A 86 -20.20 -32.14 3.35
C PRO A 86 -19.10 -32.11 4.39
N ALA A 87 -17.92 -32.58 4.01
CA ALA A 87 -16.70 -32.38 4.78
C ALA A 87 -16.45 -30.87 4.86
N ALA A 88 -16.98 -30.24 5.90
CA ALA A 88 -16.48 -28.95 6.35
C ALA A 88 -15.01 -29.17 6.68
N GLY A 89 -14.14 -28.59 5.85
CA GLY A 89 -12.71 -28.53 6.11
C GLY A 89 -12.51 -28.03 7.53
N GLY A 90 -12.09 -28.92 8.41
CA GLY A 90 -11.67 -28.57 9.75
C GLY A 90 -10.37 -27.80 9.64
N ASP A 91 -10.45 -26.49 9.42
CA ASP A 91 -9.42 -25.58 9.89
C ASP A 91 -9.31 -25.83 11.38
N ARG A 92 -8.20 -26.45 11.78
CA ARG A 92 -7.80 -26.55 13.18
C ARG A 92 -7.78 -25.12 13.69
N ALA A 93 -8.78 -24.75 14.48
CA ALA A 93 -8.76 -23.54 15.28
C ALA A 93 -7.61 -23.70 16.27
N GLY A 94 -6.40 -23.33 15.82
CA GLY A 94 -5.32 -23.01 16.72
C GLY A 94 -5.84 -21.91 17.64
N SER A 95 -5.52 -21.99 18.92
CA SER A 95 -5.82 -20.98 19.94
C SER A 95 -5.03 -19.68 19.71
N GLY A 96 -4.98 -19.22 18.47
CA GLY A 96 -4.31 -18.01 18.03
C GLY A 96 -5.33 -16.91 17.78
N VAL A 97 -4.85 -15.66 17.90
CA VAL A 97 -5.62 -14.47 17.55
C VAL A 97 -6.04 -14.56 16.08
N GLU A 98 -7.34 -14.41 15.82
CA GLU A 98 -7.90 -14.38 14.45
C GLU A 98 -7.32 -13.21 13.64
N ARG A 99 -7.36 -13.32 12.32
CA ARG A 99 -6.96 -12.21 11.44
C ARG A 99 -7.97 -11.07 11.53
N CYS A 100 -7.51 -9.84 11.30
CA CYS A 100 -8.43 -8.72 11.15
C CYS A 100 -9.26 -8.89 9.87
N HIS A 101 -10.56 -8.62 9.99
CA HIS A 101 -11.51 -8.64 8.88
C HIS A 101 -11.91 -7.22 8.51
N THR A 102 -12.12 -6.95 7.22
CA THR A 102 -12.51 -5.61 6.74
C THR A 102 -13.76 -5.08 7.45
N SER A 103 -14.72 -5.94 7.80
CA SER A 103 -15.95 -5.55 8.52
C SER A 103 -15.73 -5.00 9.93
N GLY A 104 -14.57 -5.27 10.54
CA GLY A 104 -14.17 -4.73 11.85
C GLY A 104 -13.04 -3.72 11.76
N LEU A 105 -12.69 -3.26 10.56
CA LEU A 105 -11.66 -2.26 10.33
C LEU A 105 -12.27 -0.97 9.80
N GLU A 106 -11.78 0.14 10.33
CA GLU A 106 -11.96 1.47 9.74
C GLU A 106 -10.65 1.92 9.12
N ALA A 107 -10.73 2.68 8.03
CA ALA A 107 -9.57 3.24 7.36
C ALA A 107 -9.71 4.76 7.24
N SER A 108 -8.59 5.47 7.33
CA SER A 108 -8.54 6.92 7.08
C SER A 108 -7.15 7.35 6.62
N PHE A 109 -7.07 8.43 5.85
CA PHE A 109 -5.78 9.07 5.57
C PHE A 109 -5.27 9.77 6.82
N ALA A 110 -3.97 9.63 7.11
CA ALA A 110 -3.31 10.46 8.10
C ALA A 110 -3.15 11.88 7.54
N THR A 111 -3.94 12.83 8.04
CA THR A 111 -3.99 14.23 7.57
C THR A 111 -3.50 15.24 8.61
N GLY A 112 -2.88 14.77 9.70
CA GLY A 112 -2.25 15.64 10.70
C GLY A 112 -1.17 16.53 10.07
N GLU A 113 -0.85 17.65 10.73
CA GLU A 113 -0.06 18.77 10.17
C GLU A 113 1.26 18.36 9.48
N ASP A 114 1.91 17.28 9.92
CA ASP A 114 3.15 16.75 9.34
C ASP A 114 2.99 15.47 8.50
N ALA A 115 1.78 14.93 8.39
CA ALA A 115 1.49 13.65 7.71
C ALA A 115 0.92 13.83 6.30
N ALA A 116 0.47 15.03 5.94
CA ALA A 116 -0.04 15.33 4.62
C ALA A 116 1.12 15.40 3.61
N PRO A 117 1.01 14.75 2.44
CA PRO A 117 2.00 14.88 1.38
C PRO A 117 2.06 16.32 0.86
N ASP A 118 3.27 16.89 0.76
CA ASP A 118 3.46 18.21 0.14
C ASP A 118 3.05 18.17 -1.35
N PRO A 119 1.99 18.90 -1.75
CA PRO A 119 1.52 18.91 -3.13
C PRO A 119 2.48 19.63 -4.09
N ASN A 120 3.41 20.44 -3.58
CA ASN A 120 4.41 21.16 -4.36
C ASN A 120 5.79 20.47 -4.31
N ALA A 121 5.90 19.31 -3.66
CA ALA A 121 7.13 18.54 -3.70
C ALA A 121 7.33 18.05 -5.14
N GLY A 122 8.27 18.69 -5.86
CA GLY A 122 8.75 18.17 -7.13
C GLY A 122 9.44 16.83 -6.90
N GLY A 123 8.70 15.73 -7.02
CA GLY A 123 9.21 14.38 -6.81
C GLY A 123 8.29 13.45 -6.03
N SER A 124 8.89 12.53 -5.29
CA SER A 124 8.16 11.52 -4.51
C SER A 124 7.93 12.00 -3.08
N THR A 125 6.70 11.84 -2.61
CA THR A 125 6.28 12.08 -1.22
C THR A 125 5.55 10.85 -0.69
N THR A 126 5.18 10.85 0.58
CA THR A 126 4.51 9.71 1.22
C THR A 126 3.23 10.18 1.90
N THR A 127 2.18 9.37 1.78
CA THR A 127 0.96 9.48 2.60
C THR A 127 0.80 8.20 3.41
N SER A 128 0.19 8.28 4.59
CA SER A 128 -0.19 7.10 5.37
C SER A 128 -1.70 6.89 5.37
N ILE A 129 -2.10 5.62 5.40
CA ILE A 129 -3.47 5.20 5.68
C ILE A 129 -3.45 4.45 7.01
N VAL A 130 -4.22 4.96 7.96
CA VAL A 130 -4.42 4.35 9.27
C VAL A 130 -5.55 3.33 9.16
N LEU A 131 -5.31 2.13 9.66
CA LEU A 131 -6.29 1.06 9.86
C LEU A 131 -6.53 0.88 11.36
N THR A 132 -7.78 1.07 11.79
CA THR A 132 -8.19 0.96 13.19
C THR A 132 -9.10 -0.24 13.37
N ASN A 133 -8.86 -1.04 14.41
CA ASN A 133 -9.78 -2.10 14.80
C ASN A 133 -10.99 -1.50 15.51
N ALA A 134 -12.09 -1.33 14.77
CA ALA A 134 -13.37 -0.86 15.29
C ALA A 134 -14.24 -2.00 15.86
N GLY A 135 -13.77 -3.25 15.79
CA GLY A 135 -14.43 -4.40 16.40
C GLY A 135 -14.24 -4.48 17.92
N ASP A 136 -14.86 -5.49 18.53
CA ASP A 136 -14.82 -5.78 19.96
C ASP A 136 -13.80 -6.87 20.33
N ARG A 137 -13.11 -7.46 19.34
CA ARG A 137 -12.13 -8.52 19.54
C ARG A 137 -10.74 -8.08 19.11
N THR A 138 -9.73 -8.62 19.80
CA THR A 138 -8.34 -8.57 19.33
C THR A 138 -8.19 -9.35 18.02
N CYS A 139 -7.46 -8.77 17.06
CA CYS A 139 -7.19 -9.39 15.77
C CYS A 139 -5.72 -9.19 15.35
N LYS A 140 -5.25 -9.93 14.34
CA LYS A 140 -3.89 -9.86 13.81
C LYS A 140 -3.89 -9.39 12.35
N ILE A 141 -3.02 -8.45 12.02
CA ILE A 141 -2.90 -7.88 10.68
C ILE A 141 -1.42 -7.81 10.27
N GLY A 142 -1.12 -8.05 9.00
CA GLY A 142 0.25 -8.01 8.48
C GLY A 142 0.33 -8.33 7.01
N GLY A 143 1.34 -7.80 6.33
CA GLY A 143 1.47 -7.86 4.88
C GLY A 143 1.19 -6.53 4.22
N PHE A 144 0.80 -6.57 2.95
CA PHE A 144 0.47 -5.40 2.15
C PHE A 144 -1.04 -5.30 1.96
N ALA A 145 -1.59 -4.11 2.19
CA ALA A 145 -2.90 -3.78 1.67
C ALA A 145 -2.87 -3.76 0.13
N GLY A 146 -3.99 -4.12 -0.50
CA GLY A 146 -4.26 -3.72 -1.88
C GLY A 146 -4.75 -2.28 -1.88
N VAL A 147 -4.28 -1.46 -2.82
CA VAL A 147 -4.77 -0.10 -3.02
C VAL A 147 -5.07 0.07 -4.50
N ASP A 148 -6.34 0.33 -4.80
CA ASP A 148 -6.80 0.68 -6.12
C ASP A 148 -7.19 2.17 -6.11
N LEU A 149 -6.46 2.98 -6.86
CA LEU A 149 -6.83 4.38 -7.09
C LEU A 149 -7.89 4.41 -8.19
N THR A 150 -8.97 5.15 -7.97
CA THR A 150 -10.10 5.21 -8.91
C THR A 150 -10.50 6.64 -9.20
N SER A 151 -10.88 6.94 -10.44
CA SER A 151 -11.43 8.25 -10.81
C SER A 151 -12.88 8.42 -10.36
N GLU A 152 -13.42 9.65 -10.38
CA GLU A 152 -14.79 9.96 -9.89
C GLU A 152 -15.87 9.03 -10.48
N ASN A 153 -15.76 8.72 -11.78
CA ASN A 153 -16.73 7.90 -12.49
C ASN A 153 -16.41 6.38 -12.43
N GLY A 154 -15.35 5.98 -11.74
CA GLY A 154 -14.88 4.59 -11.65
C GLY A 154 -14.35 4.00 -12.96
N GLY A 155 -14.36 4.75 -14.06
CA GLY A 155 -13.95 4.27 -15.39
C GLY A 155 -12.45 4.03 -15.55
N GLN A 156 -11.63 4.54 -14.63
CA GLN A 156 -10.20 4.27 -14.59
C GLN A 156 -9.81 3.77 -13.21
N VAL A 157 -9.15 2.61 -13.19
CA VAL A 157 -8.60 1.99 -11.98
C VAL A 157 -7.09 1.85 -12.15
N TRP A 158 -6.34 2.20 -11.11
CA TRP A 158 -4.91 1.95 -10.99
C TRP A 158 -4.63 1.15 -9.73
N SER A 159 -4.41 -0.16 -9.91
CA SER A 159 -3.91 -1.02 -8.84
C SER A 159 -2.44 -0.73 -8.59
N LEU A 160 -2.11 -0.26 -7.39
CA LEU A 160 -0.76 0.13 -7.04
C LEU A 160 0.14 -1.10 -6.86
N ALA A 161 1.38 -0.97 -7.36
CA ALA A 161 2.41 -1.97 -7.10
C ALA A 161 2.77 -1.99 -5.61
N ARG A 162 3.25 -3.14 -5.13
CA ARG A 162 3.81 -3.28 -3.78
C ARG A 162 5.32 -3.10 -3.83
N SER A 163 5.89 -2.51 -2.79
CA SER A 163 7.34 -2.51 -2.62
C SER A 163 7.87 -3.93 -2.33
N SER A 164 9.19 -4.07 -2.32
CA SER A 164 9.88 -5.31 -1.97
C SER A 164 10.21 -5.43 -0.47
N ALA A 165 9.69 -4.51 0.34
CA ALA A 165 9.94 -4.46 1.78
C ALA A 165 9.44 -5.73 2.49
N LYS A 166 10.16 -6.13 3.54
CA LYS A 166 9.74 -7.23 4.41
C LYS A 166 8.65 -6.73 5.36
N TYR A 167 7.76 -7.63 5.75
CA TYR A 167 6.66 -7.32 6.66
C TYR A 167 6.58 -8.31 7.81
N GLY A 168 6.08 -7.82 8.93
CA GLY A 168 5.72 -8.62 10.09
C GLY A 168 4.21 -8.81 10.21
N SER A 169 3.77 -9.05 11.44
CA SER A 169 2.36 -8.98 11.78
C SER A 169 2.20 -8.35 13.14
N ILE A 170 1.16 -7.53 13.27
CA ILE A 170 0.83 -6.76 14.46
C ILE A 170 -0.50 -7.27 15.00
N THR A 171 -0.63 -7.31 16.31
CA THR A 171 -1.89 -7.62 16.99
C THR A 171 -2.55 -6.32 17.42
N LEU A 172 -3.80 -6.12 17.01
CA LEU A 172 -4.61 -4.95 17.33
C LEU A 172 -5.72 -5.36 18.32
N GLY A 173 -5.73 -4.77 19.50
CA GLY A 173 -6.90 -4.78 20.39
C GLY A 173 -8.03 -3.89 19.85
N PRO A 174 -9.23 -3.93 20.47
CA PRO A 174 -10.31 -3.00 20.16
C PRO A 174 -9.85 -1.54 20.33
N GLY A 175 -10.02 -0.73 19.29
CA GLY A 175 -9.59 0.67 19.24
C GLY A 175 -8.12 0.89 18.88
N ASP A 176 -7.30 -0.15 18.79
CA ASP A 176 -5.91 -0.02 18.37
C ASP A 176 -5.81 0.23 16.86
N SER A 177 -4.77 0.97 16.46
CA SER A 177 -4.49 1.32 15.08
C SER A 177 -3.10 0.87 14.65
N THR A 178 -2.96 0.64 13.36
CA THR A 178 -1.69 0.53 12.64
C THR A 178 -1.81 1.32 11.36
N ASP A 179 -0.71 1.66 10.70
CA ASP A 179 -0.75 2.29 9.39
C ASP A 179 0.06 1.50 8.36
N PHE A 180 -0.13 1.88 7.11
CA PHE A 180 0.80 1.60 6.03
C PHE A 180 0.97 2.86 5.19
N THR A 181 2.10 2.95 4.50
CA THR A 181 2.43 4.10 3.68
C THR A 181 2.23 3.81 2.19
N ILE A 182 1.89 4.86 1.45
CA ILE A 182 1.89 4.89 -0.01
C ILE A 182 2.88 5.96 -0.43
N ASN A 183 3.89 5.55 -1.19
CA ASN A 183 4.74 6.50 -1.90
C ASN A 183 3.96 7.04 -3.10
N LEU A 184 4.05 8.34 -3.34
CA LEU A 184 3.32 9.06 -4.36
C LEU A 184 4.30 9.78 -5.28
N GLY A 185 4.18 9.60 -6.59
CA GLY A 185 4.77 10.50 -7.58
C GLY A 185 3.80 11.64 -7.86
N MET A 186 3.95 12.77 -7.17
CA MET A 186 3.07 13.94 -7.33
C MET A 186 3.38 14.67 -8.63
N THR A 187 2.37 15.30 -9.22
CA THR A 187 2.51 16.16 -10.40
C THR A 187 1.46 17.25 -10.37
N ASP A 188 1.69 18.34 -11.10
CA ASP A 188 0.69 19.38 -11.28
C ASP A 188 -0.52 18.86 -12.07
N GLU A 189 -1.73 19.27 -11.67
CA GLU A 189 -2.98 18.83 -12.30
C GLU A 189 -3.15 19.30 -13.76
N SER A 190 -2.35 20.29 -14.16
CA SER A 190 -2.34 20.85 -15.52
C SER A 190 -1.42 20.07 -16.47
N GLU A 191 -0.59 19.16 -15.95
CA GLU A 191 0.31 18.36 -16.77
C GLU A 191 -0.48 17.36 -17.61
N GLU A 192 -0.15 17.32 -18.91
CA GLU A 192 -0.73 16.33 -19.83
C GLU A 192 -0.32 14.92 -19.41
N GLY A 193 -1.30 14.02 -19.35
CA GLY A 193 -1.06 12.64 -18.90
C GLY A 193 -0.97 12.48 -17.39
N SER A 194 -1.39 13.47 -16.59
CA SER A 194 -1.60 13.27 -15.15
C SER A 194 -2.79 12.35 -14.86
N TYR A 195 -2.67 11.51 -13.83
CA TYR A 195 -3.75 10.69 -13.31
C TYR A 195 -4.41 11.40 -12.12
N LYS A 196 -5.75 11.45 -12.10
CA LYS A 196 -6.54 12.17 -11.08
C LYS A 196 -7.44 11.18 -10.32
N PRO A 197 -6.94 10.62 -9.19
CA PRO A 197 -7.76 9.80 -8.33
C PRO A 197 -8.82 10.65 -7.64
N ALA A 198 -10.02 10.10 -7.49
CA ALA A 198 -11.05 10.61 -6.59
C ALA A 198 -11.17 9.76 -5.33
N PHE A 199 -10.81 8.47 -5.41
CA PHE A 199 -10.87 7.56 -4.27
C PHE A 199 -9.69 6.60 -4.24
N ALA A 200 -9.29 6.23 -3.02
CA ALA A 200 -8.47 5.06 -2.75
C ALA A 200 -9.37 3.94 -2.21
N VAL A 201 -9.43 2.82 -2.94
CA VAL A 201 -10.12 1.61 -2.52
C VAL A 201 -9.08 0.68 -1.90
N VAL A 202 -9.16 0.51 -0.59
CA VAL A 202 -8.19 -0.20 0.24
C VAL A 202 -8.72 -1.58 0.58
N THR A 203 -8.00 -2.63 0.18
CA THR A 203 -8.29 -4.02 0.55
C THR A 203 -7.29 -4.46 1.61
N PRO A 204 -7.70 -4.72 2.87
CA PRO A 204 -6.79 -5.19 3.90
C PRO A 204 -6.05 -6.48 3.51
N PRO A 205 -4.91 -6.80 4.12
CA PRO A 205 -4.18 -8.01 3.78
C PRO A 205 -5.02 -9.28 3.97
N ASN A 206 -4.98 -10.17 2.98
CA ASN A 206 -5.74 -11.43 2.95
C ASN A 206 -7.27 -11.25 2.99
N GLU A 207 -7.78 -10.08 2.65
CA GLU A 207 -9.20 -9.81 2.46
C GLU A 207 -9.56 -9.68 0.98
N THR A 208 -10.86 -9.84 0.70
CA THR A 208 -11.45 -9.61 -0.63
C THR A 208 -12.46 -8.46 -0.63
N THR A 209 -12.75 -7.91 0.55
CA THR A 209 -13.65 -6.77 0.73
C THR A 209 -12.83 -5.53 1.04
N SER A 210 -13.29 -4.38 0.55
CA SER A 210 -12.51 -3.14 0.53
C SER A 210 -13.20 -2.00 1.28
N LEU A 211 -12.39 -1.07 1.77
CA LEU A 211 -12.78 0.20 2.37
C LEU A 211 -12.52 1.30 1.35
N LYS A 212 -13.47 2.20 1.14
CA LYS A 212 -13.36 3.28 0.16
C LYS A 212 -13.09 4.60 0.88
N LEU A 213 -12.01 5.27 0.52
CA LEU A 213 -11.60 6.56 1.05
C LEU A 213 -11.63 7.62 -0.04
N GLU A 214 -12.09 8.82 0.28
CA GLU A 214 -11.93 9.98 -0.59
C GLU A 214 -10.45 10.34 -0.70
N TRP A 215 -10.00 10.59 -1.92
CA TRP A 215 -8.63 11.00 -2.20
C TRP A 215 -8.48 12.49 -1.88
N PRO A 216 -7.72 12.86 -0.83
CA PRO A 216 -7.59 14.25 -0.43
C PRO A 216 -6.41 14.96 -1.12
N TRP A 217 -5.66 14.24 -1.95
CA TRP A 217 -4.41 14.73 -2.52
C TRP A 217 -4.58 15.17 -3.98
N GLY A 218 -3.56 15.80 -4.54
CA GLY A 218 -3.52 16.24 -5.93
C GLY A 218 -3.35 15.09 -6.94
N ALA A 219 -3.08 15.50 -8.18
CA ALA A 219 -2.81 14.58 -9.27
C ALA A 219 -1.48 13.83 -9.09
N LEU A 220 -1.41 12.66 -9.70
CA LEU A 220 -0.24 11.80 -9.73
C LEU A 220 0.30 11.69 -11.15
N VAL A 221 1.60 11.46 -11.28
CA VAL A 221 2.19 11.04 -12.55
C VAL A 221 1.53 9.72 -12.96
N ASP A 222 0.96 9.64 -14.17
CA ASP A 222 0.39 8.38 -14.65
C ASP A 222 1.50 7.38 -14.96
N GLN A 223 1.63 6.39 -14.08
CA GLN A 223 2.64 5.35 -14.15
C GLN A 223 2.00 3.95 -14.24
N ARG A 224 0.76 3.86 -14.70
CA ARG A 224 0.02 2.59 -14.83
C ARG A 224 0.72 1.56 -15.70
N ALA A 225 1.52 2.01 -16.68
CA ALA A 225 2.31 1.15 -17.55
C ALA A 225 3.79 1.02 -17.13
N ALA A 226 4.19 1.60 -15.99
CA ALA A 226 5.58 1.59 -15.55
C ALA A 226 5.94 0.26 -14.87
N THR A 227 7.16 -0.23 -15.12
CA THR A 227 7.70 -1.41 -14.43
C THR A 227 8.29 -1.10 -13.06
N HIS A 228 8.62 0.17 -12.81
CA HIS A 228 9.16 0.69 -11.55
C HIS A 228 8.47 2.03 -11.23
N PRO A 229 7.18 2.01 -10.83
CA PRO A 229 6.46 3.23 -10.52
C PRO A 229 7.04 3.90 -9.26
N ALA A 230 7.00 5.23 -9.23
CA ALA A 230 7.24 6.02 -8.01
C ALA A 230 6.04 5.92 -7.05
N THR A 231 4.84 5.67 -7.59
CA THR A 231 3.64 5.43 -6.79
C THR A 231 3.49 3.94 -6.44
N PHE A 232 3.63 3.57 -5.17
CA PHE A 232 3.55 2.19 -4.69
C PHE A 232 3.19 2.09 -3.21
N VAL A 233 2.77 0.89 -2.79
CA VAL A 233 2.30 0.58 -1.43
C VAL A 233 3.41 -0.12 -0.63
N ASN A 234 3.63 0.33 0.59
CA ASN A 234 4.49 -0.32 1.59
C ASN A 234 3.67 -1.25 2.50
N PRO A 235 4.33 -2.18 3.21
CA PRO A 235 3.61 -3.07 4.11
C PRO A 235 3.03 -2.31 5.31
N ILE A 236 2.16 -2.99 6.04
CA ILE A 236 1.64 -2.53 7.33
C ILE A 236 2.74 -2.58 8.39
N GLY A 237 2.81 -1.50 9.18
CA GLY A 237 3.85 -1.24 10.18
C GLY A 237 5.16 -0.75 9.58
#